data_AF-A0A7Y8JE19-F1
#
_entry.id   AF-A0A7Y8JE19-F1
#
_cell.length_a   1.000
_cell.length_b   1.000
_cell.length_c   1.000
_cell.angle_alpha   90.00
_cell.angle_beta   90.00
_cell.angle_gamma   90.00
#
_symmetry.space_group_name_H-M   'P 1'
#
loop_
_entity.id
_entity.type
_entity.pdbx_description
1 polymer ?
#
loop_
_entity_poly.entity_id
_entity_poly.type
_entity_poly.pdbx_seq_one_letter_code
_entity_poly.pdbx_strand_id
1 'polypeptide(L)'
;MKLTKLSLLIGASLMAGNAMAFSLGGYQGPVKIKYSNWENLILPADCFNANGEPTGTACNDGDEDNYGIVAITSIESDDGNNLNLWSAGDNGEFLTGLFYNLDVYKITTSGTGLNVELTGGFLDIYLNSSGVSANQGTGGYIADGDGIAHNDYNGITNVVGGSLFLALQFASGVNPLDGTVTIDANLDGSTSPSSGDGAFYLDVIGGSHAATFDNSLLPTAFGNRDMFAQNDFCVNGTVGCAYPAQGNWDLVSEDPVRAYVPEPGSLALLGLGLMGMGFASRRRKA
;
A
#
# COMPACT_ATOMS: atom_id res chain seq x y z
N MET A 1 -5.12 3.61 69.61
CA MET A 1 -5.16 4.01 68.19
C MET A 1 -4.99 2.76 67.33
N LYS A 2 -5.99 2.42 66.51
CA LYS A 2 -5.95 1.24 65.63
C LYS A 2 -5.30 1.65 64.30
N LEU A 3 -4.19 1.02 63.94
CA LEU A 3 -3.52 1.20 62.65
C LEU A 3 -4.22 0.35 61.58
N THR A 4 -4.96 1.01 60.70
CA THR A 4 -5.62 0.41 59.53
C THR A 4 -4.56 0.22 58.43
N LYS A 5 -4.23 -1.04 58.11
CA LYS A 5 -3.33 -1.36 56.99
C LYS A 5 -4.13 -1.34 55.69
N LEU A 6 -3.87 -0.32 54.85
CA LEU A 6 -4.41 -0.23 53.51
C LEU A 6 -3.50 -1.04 52.57
N SER A 7 -3.96 -2.22 52.17
CA SER A 7 -3.26 -3.08 51.21
C SER A 7 -3.53 -2.55 49.79
N LEU A 8 -2.55 -1.87 49.19
CA LEU A 8 -2.59 -1.44 47.80
C LEU A 8 -2.34 -2.66 46.90
N LEU A 9 -3.40 -3.23 46.34
CA LEU A 9 -3.31 -4.28 45.33
C LEU A 9 -3.00 -3.60 43.99
N ILE A 10 -1.73 -3.57 43.59
CA ILE A 10 -1.33 -3.21 42.23
C ILE A 10 -1.57 -4.46 41.37
N GLY A 11 -2.75 -4.53 40.76
CA GLY A 11 -3.05 -5.50 39.72
C GLY A 11 -2.30 -5.13 38.45
N ALA A 12 -1.04 -5.56 38.35
CA ALA A 12 -0.31 -5.55 37.10
C ALA A 12 -0.89 -6.65 36.20
N SER A 13 -2.03 -6.37 35.56
CA SER A 13 -2.47 -7.12 34.39
C SER A 13 -1.51 -6.77 33.25
N LEU A 14 -0.36 -7.44 33.24
CA LEU A 14 0.49 -7.56 32.06
C LEU A 14 -0.32 -8.30 31.00
N MET A 15 -1.13 -7.56 30.26
CA MET A 15 -1.58 -8.02 28.94
C MET A 15 -0.30 -8.15 28.13
N ALA A 16 0.26 -9.36 28.07
CA ALA A 16 1.28 -9.70 27.10
C ALA A 16 0.63 -9.64 25.73
N GLY A 17 0.47 -8.43 25.20
CA GLY A 17 0.22 -8.25 23.77
C GLY A 17 1.38 -8.91 23.06
N ASN A 18 1.08 -9.84 22.16
CA ASN A 18 2.09 -10.32 21.24
C ASN A 18 2.57 -9.08 20.47
N ALA A 19 3.76 -8.59 20.80
CA ALA A 19 4.38 -7.54 20.02
C ALA A 19 4.62 -8.13 18.64
N MET A 20 3.91 -7.63 17.63
CA MET A 20 4.17 -7.98 16.24
C MET A 20 5.62 -7.58 15.95
N ALA A 21 6.40 -8.54 15.48
CA ALA A 21 7.84 -8.48 15.32
C ALA A 21 8.21 -8.67 13.85
N PHE A 22 7.44 -8.02 12.96
CA PHE A 22 7.71 -8.00 11.54
C PHE A 22 9.20 -7.75 11.27
N SER A 23 9.78 -8.59 10.42
CA SER A 23 11.20 -8.54 10.12
C SER A 23 11.48 -9.16 8.77
N LEU A 24 12.31 -8.49 7.98
CA LEU A 24 12.87 -9.01 6.74
C LEU A 24 14.18 -9.79 6.96
N GLY A 25 14.43 -10.27 8.19
CA GLY A 25 15.67 -10.99 8.53
C GLY A 25 16.94 -10.14 8.43
N GLY A 26 16.82 -8.81 8.47
CA GLY A 26 17.93 -7.88 8.24
C GLY A 26 18.35 -7.72 6.79
N TYR A 27 17.55 -8.21 5.83
CA TYR A 27 17.77 -8.04 4.41
C TYR A 27 17.84 -6.54 4.03
N GLN A 28 18.70 -6.26 3.06
CA GLN A 28 18.98 -4.93 2.53
C GLN A 28 19.08 -5.03 1.02
N GLY A 29 18.55 -4.05 0.32
CA GLY A 29 18.54 -4.03 -1.14
C GLY A 29 17.14 -3.95 -1.73
N PRO A 30 17.03 -4.15 -3.05
CA PRO A 30 15.75 -4.07 -3.75
C PRO A 30 14.83 -5.22 -3.32
N VAL A 31 13.55 -4.91 -3.18
CA VAL A 31 12.48 -5.86 -2.85
C VAL A 31 11.32 -5.71 -3.83
N LYS A 32 10.62 -6.82 -4.04
CA LYS A 32 9.32 -6.84 -4.71
C LYS A 32 8.27 -7.33 -3.70
N ILE A 33 7.20 -6.56 -3.56
CA ILE A 33 6.09 -6.77 -2.63
C ILE A 33 4.92 -7.26 -3.45
N LYS A 34 4.61 -8.54 -3.35
CA LYS A 34 3.48 -9.16 -4.05
C LYS A 34 2.19 -8.89 -3.29
N TYR A 35 1.13 -8.56 -4.00
CA TYR A 35 -0.18 -8.32 -3.39
C TYR A 35 -1.32 -8.82 -4.28
N SER A 36 -2.49 -8.92 -3.66
CA SER A 36 -3.79 -8.98 -4.32
C SER A 36 -4.61 -7.79 -3.85
N ASN A 37 -5.29 -7.08 -4.74
CA ASN A 37 -6.25 -6.04 -4.37
C ASN A 37 -7.63 -6.29 -4.98
N TRP A 38 -8.63 -5.67 -4.36
CA TRP A 38 -10.01 -5.68 -4.81
C TRP A 38 -10.54 -4.26 -4.71
N GLU A 39 -11.16 -3.80 -5.79
CA GLU A 39 -11.45 -2.37 -5.94
C GLU A 39 -12.73 -2.12 -6.71
N ASN A 40 -13.29 -0.94 -6.48
CA ASN A 40 -14.33 -0.37 -7.32
C ASN A 40 -13.76 0.81 -8.10
N LEU A 41 -14.27 0.97 -9.30
CA LEU A 41 -13.95 2.10 -10.15
C LEU A 41 -15.26 2.68 -10.67
N ILE A 42 -15.59 3.86 -10.17
CA ILE A 42 -16.69 4.67 -10.65
C ILE A 42 -16.12 5.53 -11.78
N LEU A 43 -16.80 5.55 -12.92
CA LEU A 43 -16.41 6.43 -14.02
C LEU A 43 -17.34 7.65 -14.01
N PRO A 44 -16.83 8.86 -13.73
CA PRO A 44 -17.64 10.07 -13.68
C PRO A 44 -18.35 10.33 -15.01
N ALA A 45 -19.61 10.76 -14.93
CA ALA A 45 -20.44 10.98 -16.11
C ALA A 45 -19.95 12.16 -16.98
N ASP A 46 -19.29 13.14 -16.37
CA ASP A 46 -18.68 14.28 -17.04
C ASP A 46 -17.39 13.93 -17.80
N CYS A 47 -16.80 12.77 -17.54
CA CYS A 47 -15.76 12.18 -18.40
C CYS A 47 -16.29 11.69 -19.75
N PHE A 48 -17.61 11.68 -19.98
CA PHE A 48 -18.23 11.24 -21.23
C PHE A 48 -19.08 12.33 -21.89
N ASN A 49 -19.09 12.34 -23.22
CA ASN A 49 -19.98 13.20 -24.00
C ASN A 49 -21.41 12.62 -24.08
N ALA A 50 -22.33 13.34 -24.73
CA ALA A 50 -23.73 12.90 -24.88
C ALA A 50 -23.92 11.58 -25.65
N ASN A 51 -22.89 11.12 -26.39
CA ASN A 51 -22.88 9.84 -27.09
C ASN A 51 -22.26 8.70 -26.24
N GLY A 52 -21.80 8.99 -25.02
CA GLY A 52 -21.10 8.04 -24.16
C GLY A 52 -19.63 7.82 -24.56
N GLU A 53 -19.03 8.72 -25.34
CA GLU A 53 -17.60 8.64 -25.70
C GLU A 53 -16.76 9.47 -24.71
N PRO A 54 -15.55 9.02 -24.35
CA PRO A 54 -14.66 9.80 -23.49
C PRO A 54 -14.39 11.19 -24.05
N THR A 55 -14.44 12.22 -23.19
CA THR A 55 -14.19 13.61 -23.60
C THR A 55 -12.72 13.87 -23.92
N GLY A 56 -11.80 13.08 -23.34
CA GLY A 56 -10.35 13.28 -23.45
C GLY A 56 -9.84 14.53 -22.74
N THR A 57 -10.66 15.16 -21.90
CA THR A 57 -10.33 16.33 -21.09
C THR A 57 -10.37 15.99 -19.61
N ALA A 58 -9.73 16.82 -18.79
CA ALA A 58 -9.85 16.72 -17.34
C ALA A 58 -11.34 16.72 -16.92
N CYS A 59 -11.73 15.77 -16.09
CA CYS A 59 -13.08 15.53 -15.61
C CYS A 59 -13.10 15.12 -14.12
N ASN A 60 -12.08 15.55 -13.37
CA ASN A 60 -12.04 15.31 -11.95
C ASN A 60 -13.13 16.13 -11.26
N ASP A 61 -14.09 15.47 -10.62
CA ASP A 61 -15.25 16.11 -10.00
C ASP A 61 -15.02 16.42 -8.51
N GLY A 62 -13.89 15.95 -7.97
CA GLY A 62 -13.50 16.09 -6.57
C GLY A 62 -14.13 15.04 -5.65
N ASP A 63 -14.90 14.10 -6.20
CA ASP A 63 -15.37 12.92 -5.50
C ASP A 63 -14.35 11.78 -5.65
N GLU A 64 -14.52 10.74 -4.82
CA GLU A 64 -13.66 9.57 -4.87
C GLU A 64 -14.25 8.52 -5.81
N ASP A 65 -13.47 8.18 -6.84
CA ASP A 65 -13.87 7.29 -7.90
C ASP A 65 -13.24 5.91 -7.81
N ASN A 66 -12.06 5.81 -7.20
CA ASN A 66 -11.35 4.54 -7.06
C ASN A 66 -10.90 4.30 -5.63
N TYR A 67 -11.33 3.15 -5.12
CA TYR A 67 -11.09 2.74 -3.74
C TYR A 67 -11.13 1.24 -3.62
N GLY A 68 -10.44 0.73 -2.62
CA GLY A 68 -10.37 -0.71 -2.43
C GLY A 68 -9.54 -1.14 -1.24
N ILE A 69 -9.34 -2.45 -1.19
CA ILE A 69 -8.52 -3.12 -0.19
C ILE A 69 -7.40 -3.88 -0.86
N VAL A 70 -6.29 -4.05 -0.15
CA VAL A 70 -5.12 -4.80 -0.59
C VAL A 70 -4.67 -5.78 0.48
N ALA A 71 -4.17 -6.93 0.05
CA ALA A 71 -3.52 -7.93 0.88
C ALA A 71 -2.13 -8.24 0.30
N ILE A 72 -1.07 -7.93 1.05
CA ILE A 72 0.30 -8.31 0.67
C ILE A 72 0.46 -9.80 0.94
N THR A 73 0.87 -10.55 -0.10
CA THR A 73 0.99 -12.01 -0.08
C THR A 73 2.41 -12.47 0.24
N SER A 74 3.42 -11.79 -0.33
CA SER A 74 4.83 -12.04 -0.04
C SER A 74 5.69 -10.78 -0.24
N ILE A 75 6.85 -10.77 0.42
CA ILE A 75 7.94 -9.83 0.13
C ILE A 75 9.15 -10.66 -0.25
N GLU A 76 9.69 -10.41 -1.44
CA GLU A 76 10.80 -11.16 -2.01
C GLU A 76 11.95 -10.20 -2.38
N SER A 77 13.18 -10.70 -2.41
CA SER A 77 14.30 -9.94 -2.96
C SER A 77 14.09 -9.68 -4.46
N ASP A 78 14.42 -8.48 -4.92
CA ASP A 78 14.44 -8.10 -6.34
C ASP A 78 15.88 -7.89 -6.85
N ASP A 79 16.80 -8.73 -6.34
CA ASP A 79 18.23 -8.77 -6.67
C ASP A 79 18.58 -9.87 -7.68
N GLY A 80 17.55 -10.51 -8.26
CA GLY A 80 17.66 -11.67 -9.15
C GLY A 80 17.63 -13.04 -8.44
N ASN A 81 17.77 -13.09 -7.12
CA ASN A 81 17.70 -14.35 -6.36
C ASN A 81 16.27 -14.74 -5.99
N ASN A 82 15.32 -13.79 -5.95
CA ASN A 82 13.92 -14.00 -5.55
C ASN A 82 13.79 -14.72 -4.20
N LEU A 83 14.63 -14.35 -3.23
CA LEU A 83 14.58 -14.89 -1.89
C LEU A 83 13.28 -14.43 -1.22
N ASN A 84 12.45 -15.36 -0.75
CA ASN A 84 11.29 -15.05 0.06
C ASN A 84 11.75 -14.53 1.44
N LEU A 85 11.48 -13.25 1.71
CA LEU A 85 11.87 -12.55 2.93
C LEU A 85 10.77 -12.58 3.98
N TRP A 86 9.51 -12.59 3.54
CA TRP A 86 8.32 -12.63 4.38
C TRP A 86 7.12 -13.15 3.57
N SER A 87 6.24 -13.91 4.21
CA SER A 87 4.98 -14.37 3.62
C SER A 87 3.80 -14.09 4.55
N ALA A 88 2.62 -13.85 3.97
CA ALA A 88 1.39 -13.65 4.73
C ALA A 88 1.12 -14.83 5.67
N GLY A 89 0.89 -14.53 6.95
CA GLY A 89 0.71 -15.50 8.02
C GLY A 89 1.98 -15.91 8.76
N ASP A 90 3.16 -15.45 8.33
CA ASP A 90 4.41 -15.66 9.07
C ASP A 90 4.27 -15.06 10.48
N ASN A 91 4.52 -15.87 11.51
CA ASN A 91 4.29 -15.52 12.92
C ASN A 91 2.85 -15.04 13.25
N GLY A 92 1.87 -15.39 12.41
CA GLY A 92 0.48 -14.93 12.55
C GLY A 92 0.26 -13.48 12.11
N GLU A 93 1.19 -12.91 11.35
CA GLU A 93 1.15 -11.53 10.88
C GLU A 93 0.63 -11.44 9.44
N PHE A 94 -0.17 -10.43 9.17
CA PHE A 94 -0.71 -10.13 7.85
C PHE A 94 -0.52 -8.65 7.56
N LEU A 95 -0.11 -8.34 6.34
CA LEU A 95 -0.03 -6.98 5.85
C LEU A 95 -1.23 -6.75 4.94
N THR A 96 -2.18 -5.94 5.41
CA THR A 96 -3.44 -5.65 4.72
C THR A 96 -3.66 -4.15 4.72
N GLY A 97 -4.24 -3.60 3.66
CA GLY A 97 -4.41 -2.18 3.54
C GLY A 97 -5.64 -1.78 2.76
N LEU A 98 -5.82 -0.48 2.67
CA LEU A 98 -6.85 0.15 1.87
C LEU A 98 -6.24 1.31 1.10
N PHE A 99 -6.79 1.58 -0.07
CA PHE A 99 -6.50 2.80 -0.81
C PHE A 99 -7.80 3.56 -1.06
N TYR A 100 -7.65 4.88 -1.02
CA TYR A 100 -8.78 5.80 -1.01
C TYR A 100 -8.37 7.18 -1.51
N ASN A 101 -9.36 8.04 -1.73
CA ASN A 101 -9.28 9.42 -2.20
C ASN A 101 -8.58 9.56 -3.57
N LEU A 102 -8.81 8.59 -4.47
CA LEU A 102 -8.43 8.67 -5.88
C LEU A 102 -9.61 9.16 -6.70
N ASP A 103 -9.36 10.16 -7.53
CA ASP A 103 -10.34 10.86 -8.37
C ASP A 103 -9.96 10.63 -9.85
N VAL A 104 -10.93 10.26 -10.69
CA VAL A 104 -10.68 10.05 -12.12
C VAL A 104 -10.40 11.40 -12.76
N TYR A 105 -9.15 11.58 -13.18
CA TYR A 105 -8.70 12.81 -13.78
C TYR A 105 -9.13 12.93 -15.24
N LYS A 106 -8.90 11.87 -16.04
CA LYS A 106 -9.08 11.93 -17.49
C LYS A 106 -9.34 10.54 -18.04
N ILE A 107 -10.31 10.42 -18.94
CA ILE A 107 -10.52 9.20 -19.73
C ILE A 107 -10.26 9.50 -21.20
N THR A 108 -9.43 8.67 -21.84
CA THR A 108 -9.18 8.71 -23.28
C THR A 108 -9.46 7.35 -23.92
N THR A 109 -9.73 7.34 -25.23
CA THR A 109 -9.84 6.08 -25.97
C THR A 109 -8.46 5.51 -26.24
N SER A 110 -8.26 4.23 -25.91
CA SER A 110 -7.01 3.49 -26.17
C SER A 110 -7.33 2.22 -26.96
N GLY A 111 -7.18 2.29 -28.29
CA GLY A 111 -7.55 1.17 -29.17
C GLY A 111 -9.04 0.80 -29.05
N THR A 112 -9.31 -0.43 -28.59
CA THR A 112 -10.67 -0.95 -28.29
C THR A 112 -11.10 -0.72 -26.85
N GLY A 113 -10.25 -0.09 -26.06
CA GLY A 113 -10.39 0.08 -24.63
C GLY A 113 -10.39 1.55 -24.19
N LEU A 114 -10.18 1.74 -22.90
CA LEU A 114 -10.10 3.05 -22.26
C LEU A 114 -8.74 3.19 -21.57
N ASN A 115 -8.15 4.36 -21.67
CA ASN A 115 -7.09 4.77 -20.76
C ASN A 115 -7.71 5.70 -19.72
N VAL A 116 -7.57 5.33 -18.45
CA VAL A 116 -8.14 6.01 -17.28
C VAL A 116 -6.95 6.50 -16.45
N GLU A 117 -6.83 7.82 -16.36
CA GLU A 117 -5.85 8.47 -15.51
C GLU A 117 -6.52 8.98 -14.24
N LEU A 118 -5.87 8.78 -13.10
CA LEU A 118 -6.36 9.24 -11.79
C LEU A 118 -5.40 10.25 -11.17
N THR A 119 -5.92 11.02 -10.22
CA THR A 119 -5.16 11.98 -9.40
C THR A 119 -5.42 11.76 -7.90
N GLY A 120 -4.53 12.27 -7.05
CA GLY A 120 -4.64 12.14 -5.60
C GLY A 120 -4.32 10.73 -5.12
N GLY A 121 -4.95 10.33 -4.02
CA GLY A 121 -4.85 8.99 -3.46
C GLY A 121 -3.93 8.81 -2.25
N PHE A 122 -4.38 7.95 -1.34
CA PHE A 122 -3.58 7.40 -0.24
C PHE A 122 -3.66 5.87 -0.26
N LEU A 123 -2.62 5.22 0.28
CA LEU A 123 -2.57 3.79 0.53
C LEU A 123 -2.02 3.55 1.93
N ASP A 124 -2.87 3.04 2.82
CA ASP A 124 -2.49 2.70 4.19
C ASP A 124 -2.39 1.20 4.35
N ILE A 125 -1.22 0.72 4.79
CA ILE A 125 -0.94 -0.69 5.08
C ILE A 125 -0.90 -0.88 6.58
N TYR A 126 -1.60 -1.89 7.08
CA TYR A 126 -1.68 -2.28 8.48
C TYR A 126 -1.02 -3.64 8.68
N LEU A 127 -0.28 -3.76 9.78
CA LEU A 127 0.20 -5.03 10.30
C LEU A 127 -0.86 -5.56 11.25
N ASN A 128 -1.48 -6.69 10.89
CA ASN A 128 -2.65 -7.27 11.52
C ASN A 128 -2.41 -8.72 11.95
N SER A 129 -3.22 -9.19 12.90
CA SER A 129 -3.21 -10.58 13.37
C SER A 129 -4.10 -11.53 12.55
N SER A 130 -4.77 -11.00 11.53
CA SER A 130 -5.60 -11.75 10.59
C SER A 130 -5.58 -11.08 9.22
N GLY A 131 -5.72 -11.87 8.15
CA GLY A 131 -5.89 -11.33 6.80
C GLY A 131 -7.26 -10.69 6.58
N VAL A 132 -7.36 -9.85 5.54
CA VAL A 132 -8.62 -9.23 5.12
C VAL A 132 -9.45 -10.22 4.32
N SER A 133 -10.77 -10.16 4.47
CA SER A 133 -11.72 -10.94 3.67
C SER A 133 -12.39 -10.04 2.63
N ALA A 134 -12.00 -10.18 1.36
CA ALA A 134 -12.60 -9.45 0.26
C ALA A 134 -14.04 -9.92 -0.07
N ASN A 135 -14.50 -11.05 0.48
CA ASN A 135 -15.90 -11.47 0.38
C ASN A 135 -16.88 -10.50 1.06
N GLN A 136 -16.41 -9.62 1.95
CA GLN A 136 -17.24 -8.58 2.53
C GLN A 136 -17.63 -7.50 1.52
N GLY A 137 -16.85 -7.34 0.44
CA GLY A 137 -17.10 -6.30 -0.56
C GLY A 137 -17.07 -4.90 0.05
N THR A 138 -17.93 -4.01 -0.45
CA THR A 138 -18.14 -2.67 0.12
C THR A 138 -18.85 -2.71 1.48
N GLY A 139 -19.44 -3.85 1.86
CA GLY A 139 -20.03 -4.04 3.18
C GLY A 139 -19.01 -3.97 4.32
N GLY A 140 -17.71 -4.17 4.04
CA GLY A 140 -16.64 -4.05 5.02
C GLY A 140 -16.45 -2.62 5.57
N TYR A 141 -16.66 -1.59 4.74
CA TYR A 141 -16.63 -0.18 5.19
C TYR A 141 -17.76 0.10 6.19
N ILE A 142 -18.99 -0.30 5.83
CA ILE A 142 -20.18 -0.13 6.67
C ILE A 142 -20.05 -0.89 7.99
N ALA A 143 -19.47 -2.09 7.94
CA ALA A 143 -19.26 -2.92 9.12
C ALA A 143 -18.28 -2.29 10.13
N ASP A 144 -17.38 -1.42 9.66
CA ASP A 144 -16.50 -0.65 10.54
C ASP A 144 -17.14 0.64 11.08
N GLY A 145 -18.30 1.02 10.53
CA GLY A 145 -19.08 2.17 10.96
C GLY A 145 -18.83 3.44 10.15
N ASP A 146 -18.16 3.33 9.00
CA ASP A 146 -17.85 4.47 8.12
C ASP A 146 -18.62 4.43 6.79
N GLY A 147 -18.51 5.51 6.01
CA GLY A 147 -18.96 5.59 4.63
C GLY A 147 -18.17 4.67 3.71
N ILE A 148 -18.78 4.29 2.58
CA ILE A 148 -18.03 3.63 1.50
C ILE A 148 -16.96 4.60 0.98
N ALA A 149 -15.81 4.06 0.59
CA ALA A 149 -14.70 4.86 0.06
C ALA A 149 -14.22 5.85 1.14
N HIS A 150 -13.77 5.31 2.28
CA HIS A 150 -13.20 6.10 3.37
C HIS A 150 -11.99 5.33 3.93
N ASN A 151 -11.33 5.90 4.93
CA ASN A 151 -10.07 5.40 5.47
C ASN A 151 -10.22 4.26 6.49
N ASP A 152 -11.38 3.59 6.54
CA ASP A 152 -11.75 2.56 7.53
C ASP A 152 -12.39 1.32 6.87
N TYR A 153 -11.98 0.11 7.26
CA TYR A 153 -12.51 -1.16 6.72
C TYR A 153 -12.45 -2.31 7.72
N ASN A 154 -13.57 -3.03 7.88
CA ASN A 154 -13.68 -4.14 8.83
C ASN A 154 -12.73 -5.30 8.51
N GLY A 155 -11.91 -5.66 9.49
CA GLY A 155 -10.83 -6.64 9.33
C GLY A 155 -9.50 -6.04 8.86
N ILE A 156 -9.43 -4.71 8.73
CA ILE A 156 -8.17 -3.97 8.52
C ILE A 156 -7.92 -3.00 9.68
N THR A 157 -8.77 -1.97 9.82
CA THR A 157 -8.57 -0.84 10.73
C THR A 157 -9.01 -1.12 12.17
N ASN A 158 -10.02 -1.98 12.34
CA ASN A 158 -10.57 -2.37 13.65
C ASN A 158 -10.04 -3.69 14.21
N VAL A 159 -8.98 -4.24 13.62
CA VAL A 159 -8.35 -5.46 14.13
C VAL A 159 -7.69 -5.16 15.48
N VAL A 160 -8.07 -5.92 16.50
CA VAL A 160 -7.47 -5.76 17.84
C VAL A 160 -5.97 -6.05 17.78
N GLY A 161 -5.17 -5.06 18.17
CA GLY A 161 -3.71 -5.13 18.12
C GLY A 161 -3.13 -4.82 16.74
N GLY A 162 -3.96 -4.52 15.74
CA GLY A 162 -3.52 -3.99 14.45
C GLY A 162 -2.81 -2.64 14.60
N SER A 163 -1.89 -2.35 13.70
CA SER A 163 -1.14 -1.08 13.71
C SER A 163 -0.77 -0.62 12.31
N LEU A 164 -0.71 0.69 12.11
CA LEU A 164 -0.29 1.29 10.84
C LEU A 164 1.19 0.91 10.56
N PHE A 165 1.38 0.10 9.53
CA PHE A 165 2.67 -0.38 9.06
C PHE A 165 3.34 0.67 8.17
N LEU A 166 2.63 1.09 7.12
CA LEU A 166 3.04 2.15 6.19
C LEU A 166 1.84 3.05 5.88
N ALA A 167 2.07 4.35 5.83
CA ALA A 167 1.19 5.30 5.17
C ALA A 167 1.90 5.78 3.90
N LEU A 168 1.23 5.62 2.77
CA LEU A 168 1.76 5.89 1.44
C LEU A 168 0.85 6.92 0.76
N GLN A 169 1.45 7.79 -0.03
CA GLN A 169 0.73 8.71 -0.91
C GLN A 169 1.00 8.33 -2.36
N PHE A 170 -0.04 8.28 -3.18
CA PHE A 170 0.13 8.13 -4.62
C PHE A 170 0.79 9.39 -5.18
N ALA A 171 1.94 9.19 -5.82
CA ALA A 171 2.79 10.28 -6.23
C ALA A 171 2.58 10.60 -7.71
N SER A 172 2.49 11.88 -8.03
CA SER A 172 2.18 12.31 -9.39
C SER A 172 3.36 12.13 -10.35
N GLY A 173 3.05 12.14 -11.64
CA GLY A 173 4.02 12.08 -12.72
C GLY A 173 4.30 10.69 -13.28
N VAL A 174 3.37 9.74 -13.10
CA VAL A 174 3.48 8.44 -13.78
C VAL A 174 3.31 8.57 -15.29
N ASN A 175 2.43 9.47 -15.75
CA ASN A 175 2.40 9.91 -17.13
C ASN A 175 3.52 10.95 -17.36
N PRO A 176 4.54 10.67 -18.19
CA PRO A 176 5.65 11.60 -18.41
C PRO A 176 5.25 12.90 -19.14
N LEU A 177 4.05 12.93 -19.74
CA LEU A 177 3.49 14.11 -20.41
C LEU A 177 2.57 14.93 -19.50
N ASP A 178 2.19 14.39 -18.34
CA ASP A 178 1.25 15.02 -17.43
C ASP A 178 1.64 14.80 -15.96
N GLY A 179 2.17 15.86 -15.34
CA GLY A 179 2.67 15.82 -13.97
C GLY A 179 1.59 15.76 -12.89
N THR A 180 0.30 15.80 -13.23
CA THR A 180 -0.79 15.68 -12.25
C THR A 180 -1.25 14.24 -12.04
N VAL A 181 -1.02 13.37 -13.02
CA VAL A 181 -1.49 11.97 -13.00
C VAL A 181 -0.73 11.16 -11.96
N THR A 182 -1.45 10.53 -11.03
CA THR A 182 -0.89 9.65 -10.00
C THR A 182 -0.99 8.18 -10.37
N ILE A 183 -2.03 7.78 -11.11
CA ILE A 183 -2.21 6.44 -11.69
C ILE A 183 -2.54 6.58 -13.17
N ASP A 184 -1.90 5.77 -14.00
CA ASP A 184 -2.18 5.65 -15.43
C ASP A 184 -2.55 4.18 -15.72
N ALA A 185 -3.81 3.94 -16.07
CA ALA A 185 -4.36 2.61 -16.29
C ALA A 185 -4.97 2.46 -17.68
N ASN A 186 -4.79 1.31 -18.30
CA ASN A 186 -5.38 0.96 -19.59
C ASN A 186 -6.27 -0.27 -19.44
N LEU A 187 -7.56 -0.09 -19.64
CA LEU A 187 -8.56 -1.15 -19.75
C LEU A 187 -8.66 -1.60 -21.21
N ASP A 188 -8.30 -2.84 -21.49
CA ASP A 188 -8.43 -3.48 -22.80
C ASP A 188 -9.79 -4.19 -22.96
N GLY A 189 -10.63 -3.64 -23.84
CA GLY A 189 -11.92 -4.24 -24.22
C GLY A 189 -11.81 -5.40 -25.22
N SER A 190 -10.62 -5.70 -25.77
CA SER A 190 -10.41 -6.79 -26.75
C SER A 190 -10.15 -8.14 -26.12
N THR A 191 -9.85 -8.19 -24.82
CA THR A 191 -9.65 -9.43 -24.07
C THR A 191 -10.99 -10.01 -23.58
N SER A 192 -11.01 -11.31 -23.35
CA SER A 192 -12.16 -12.04 -22.77
C SER A 192 -11.64 -12.95 -21.65
N PRO A 193 -11.72 -12.55 -20.36
CA PRO A 193 -12.35 -11.34 -19.81
C PRO A 193 -11.71 -10.05 -20.30
N SER A 194 -12.44 -8.93 -20.27
CA SER A 194 -11.80 -7.62 -20.31
C SER A 194 -10.80 -7.51 -19.16
N SER A 195 -9.61 -7.04 -19.48
CA SER A 195 -8.47 -6.95 -18.59
C SER A 195 -7.79 -5.61 -18.80
N GLY A 196 -6.85 -5.25 -17.95
CA GLY A 196 -6.07 -4.04 -18.15
C GLY A 196 -4.76 -4.08 -17.38
N ASP A 197 -3.98 -3.03 -17.57
CA ASP A 197 -2.76 -2.77 -16.82
C ASP A 197 -2.80 -1.39 -16.19
N GLY A 198 -2.07 -1.22 -15.09
CA GLY A 198 -1.95 0.04 -14.36
C GLY A 198 -0.50 0.28 -13.95
N ALA A 199 -0.13 1.55 -13.82
CA ALA A 199 1.15 1.95 -13.25
C ALA A 199 0.97 3.15 -12.32
N PHE A 200 1.76 3.18 -11.25
CA PHE A 200 1.78 4.30 -10.30
C PHE A 200 3.07 4.35 -9.49
N TYR A 201 3.37 5.53 -8.96
CA TYR A 201 4.43 5.76 -7.98
C TYR A 201 3.83 5.96 -6.58
N LEU A 202 4.59 5.61 -5.55
CA LEU A 202 4.23 5.88 -4.15
C LEU A 202 5.37 6.56 -3.42
N ASP A 203 5.00 7.49 -2.54
CA ASP A 203 5.88 8.12 -1.56
C ASP A 203 5.48 7.69 -0.15
N VAL A 204 6.46 7.37 0.68
CA VAL A 204 6.28 6.96 2.07
C VAL A 204 6.13 8.20 2.94
N ILE A 205 4.93 8.37 3.52
CA ILE A 205 4.60 9.56 4.32
C ILE A 205 4.47 9.26 5.81
N GLY A 206 4.48 7.99 6.22
CA GLY A 206 4.37 7.60 7.62
C GLY A 206 4.27 6.09 7.87
N GLY A 207 3.88 5.74 9.10
CA GLY A 207 3.78 4.36 9.58
C GLY A 207 4.96 3.91 10.43
N SER A 208 4.79 2.81 11.16
CA SER A 208 5.79 2.26 12.07
C SER A 208 7.06 1.78 11.35
N HIS A 209 6.96 1.44 10.07
CA HIS A 209 8.06 0.93 9.24
C HIS A 209 8.49 1.91 8.14
N ALA A 210 8.03 3.16 8.17
CA ALA A 210 8.31 4.19 7.17
C ALA A 210 9.80 4.29 6.82
N ALA A 211 10.67 4.38 7.83
CA ALA A 211 12.11 4.54 7.65
C ALA A 211 12.81 3.36 6.93
N THR A 212 12.15 2.21 6.84
CA THR A 212 12.65 1.03 6.10
C THR A 212 12.36 1.15 4.60
N PHE A 213 11.43 1.99 4.19
CA PHE A 213 10.97 2.07 2.81
C PHE A 213 11.09 3.48 2.21
N ASP A 214 11.16 4.53 3.03
CA ASP A 214 11.46 5.91 2.63
C ASP A 214 12.95 6.01 2.23
N ASN A 215 13.19 6.01 0.91
CA ASN A 215 14.53 5.92 0.34
C ASN A 215 14.76 6.93 -0.79
N SER A 216 13.69 7.39 -1.45
CA SER A 216 13.71 8.34 -2.57
C SER A 216 14.73 7.97 -3.65
N LEU A 217 14.83 6.67 -4.00
CA LEU A 217 15.83 6.14 -4.94
C LEU A 217 15.31 5.96 -6.36
N LEU A 218 14.02 6.16 -6.63
CA LEU A 218 13.44 6.01 -7.96
C LEU A 218 13.34 7.39 -8.65
N PRO A 219 14.28 7.76 -9.54
CA PRO A 219 14.22 9.04 -10.24
C PRO A 219 13.12 9.03 -11.30
N THR A 220 12.32 10.10 -11.32
CA THR A 220 11.31 10.38 -12.34
C THR A 220 11.54 11.77 -12.95
N ALA A 221 10.77 12.13 -13.98
CA ALA A 221 10.77 13.49 -14.52
C ALA A 221 10.28 14.54 -13.50
N PHE A 222 9.60 14.11 -12.44
CA PHE A 222 8.92 14.96 -11.45
C PHE A 222 9.52 14.82 -10.04
N GLY A 223 10.77 14.35 -9.94
CA GLY A 223 11.48 14.14 -8.67
C GLY A 223 11.71 12.67 -8.37
N ASN A 224 12.22 12.38 -7.18
CA ASN A 224 12.42 11.00 -6.74
C ASN A 224 11.16 10.46 -6.07
N ARG A 225 10.98 9.14 -6.13
CA ARG A 225 9.89 8.37 -5.53
C ARG A 225 10.45 7.22 -4.70
N ASP A 226 9.64 6.67 -3.80
CA ASP A 226 10.06 5.56 -2.93
C ASP A 226 9.76 4.19 -3.55
N MET A 227 8.60 4.07 -4.20
CA MET A 227 8.13 2.82 -4.80
C MET A 227 7.51 3.03 -6.17
N PHE A 228 7.54 1.98 -6.98
CA PHE A 228 6.88 1.92 -8.29
C PHE A 228 6.13 0.60 -8.41
N ALA A 229 4.89 0.67 -8.87
CA ALA A 229 4.05 -0.49 -9.12
C ALA A 229 3.61 -0.52 -10.58
N GLN A 230 3.52 -1.75 -11.10
CA GLN A 230 2.79 -2.05 -12.33
C GLN A 230 1.96 -3.29 -12.05
N ASN A 231 0.70 -3.27 -12.46
CA ASN A 231 -0.20 -4.37 -12.18
C ASN A 231 -1.15 -4.68 -13.33
N ASP A 232 -1.37 -5.97 -13.53
CA ASP A 232 -2.43 -6.48 -14.39
C ASP A 232 -3.72 -6.66 -13.58
N PHE A 233 -4.83 -6.15 -14.09
CA PHE A 233 -6.16 -6.28 -13.48
C PHE A 233 -7.19 -6.88 -14.42
N CYS A 234 -8.29 -7.37 -13.86
CA CYS A 234 -9.41 -7.87 -14.65
C CYS A 234 -10.74 -7.76 -13.89
N VAL A 235 -11.84 -7.92 -14.61
CA VAL A 235 -13.19 -7.81 -14.02
C VAL A 235 -13.47 -8.97 -13.06
N ASN A 236 -13.81 -8.63 -11.83
CA ASN A 236 -14.06 -9.58 -10.74
C ASN A 236 -15.11 -10.64 -11.14
N GLY A 237 -14.79 -11.90 -10.87
CA GLY A 237 -15.68 -13.03 -11.15
C GLY A 237 -15.73 -13.50 -12.60
N THR A 238 -14.94 -12.92 -13.50
CA THR A 238 -14.92 -13.36 -14.90
C THR A 238 -14.03 -14.59 -15.08
N VAL A 239 -14.50 -15.57 -15.86
CA VAL A 239 -13.75 -16.80 -16.16
C VAL A 239 -12.45 -16.46 -16.88
N GLY A 240 -11.31 -16.81 -16.27
CA GLY A 240 -9.97 -16.49 -16.80
C GLY A 240 -9.22 -15.45 -15.96
N CYS A 241 -9.92 -14.72 -15.09
CA CYS A 241 -9.29 -14.04 -13.96
C CYS A 241 -8.76 -15.06 -12.96
N ALA A 242 -7.64 -14.75 -12.31
CA ALA A 242 -6.96 -15.67 -11.38
C ALA A 242 -7.82 -16.07 -10.16
N TYR A 243 -8.90 -15.34 -9.86
CA TYR A 243 -9.72 -15.54 -8.66
C TYR A 243 -11.20 -15.80 -8.94
N PRO A 244 -11.85 -16.60 -8.08
CA PRO A 244 -13.30 -16.62 -8.03
C PRO A 244 -13.84 -15.23 -7.66
N ALA A 245 -15.08 -14.93 -8.05
CA ALA A 245 -15.77 -13.71 -7.65
C ALA A 245 -15.70 -13.53 -6.12
N GLN A 246 -15.20 -12.38 -5.66
CA GLN A 246 -15.17 -12.03 -4.24
C GLN A 246 -15.97 -10.75 -4.01
N GLY A 247 -16.93 -10.79 -3.08
CA GLY A 247 -17.73 -9.62 -2.74
C GLY A 247 -18.44 -8.99 -3.95
N ASN A 248 -18.65 -7.68 -3.88
CA ASN A 248 -19.23 -6.85 -4.94
C ASN A 248 -18.19 -5.86 -5.52
N TRP A 249 -16.94 -6.28 -5.62
CA TRP A 249 -15.87 -5.49 -6.24
C TRP A 249 -15.99 -5.50 -7.77
N ASP A 250 -15.59 -4.43 -8.43
CA ASP A 250 -15.56 -4.34 -9.90
C ASP A 250 -14.33 -5.02 -10.48
N LEU A 251 -13.16 -4.76 -9.89
CA LEU A 251 -11.86 -5.20 -10.39
C LEU A 251 -11.08 -5.98 -9.33
N VAL A 252 -10.22 -6.86 -9.81
CA VAL A 252 -9.21 -7.57 -9.02
C VAL A 252 -7.88 -7.47 -9.76
N SER A 253 -6.81 -7.17 -9.03
CA SER A 253 -5.46 -7.18 -9.59
C SER A 253 -4.50 -7.97 -8.70
N GLU A 254 -3.45 -8.48 -9.33
CA GLU A 254 -2.25 -8.96 -8.67
C GLU A 254 -1.08 -8.28 -9.33
N ASP A 255 -0.04 -7.93 -8.59
CA ASP A 255 1.32 -7.88 -9.11
C ASP A 255 2.30 -7.27 -8.09
N PRO A 256 3.61 -7.16 -8.39
CA PRO A 256 4.53 -6.63 -7.42
C PRO A 256 4.58 -5.09 -7.43
N VAL A 257 4.62 -4.51 -6.24
CA VAL A 257 5.26 -3.20 -6.01
C VAL A 257 6.76 -3.40 -5.86
N ARG A 258 7.59 -2.56 -6.50
CA ARG A 258 9.04 -2.55 -6.32
C ARG A 258 9.45 -1.44 -5.36
N ALA A 259 10.32 -1.76 -4.41
CA ALA A 259 10.85 -0.82 -3.42
C ALA A 259 12.31 -1.14 -3.10
N TYR A 260 12.95 -0.30 -2.28
CA TYR A 260 14.32 -0.52 -1.82
C TYR A 260 14.38 -0.42 -0.29
N VAL A 261 15.04 -1.39 0.35
CA VAL A 261 15.29 -1.40 1.79
C VAL A 261 16.69 -0.87 2.04
N PRO A 262 16.86 0.33 2.65
CA PRO A 262 18.17 0.91 2.90
C PRO A 262 18.92 0.12 3.98
N GLU A 263 20.25 0.21 3.96
CA GLU A 263 21.08 -0.41 4.98
C GLU A 263 20.75 0.20 6.37
N PRO A 264 20.32 -0.60 7.38
CA PRO A 264 19.87 -0.10 8.67
C PRO A 264 21.06 0.45 9.43
N GLY A 265 21.30 1.75 9.33
CA GLY A 265 22.25 2.48 10.17
C GLY A 265 23.66 1.89 10.23
N SER A 266 24.09 1.01 9.31
CA SER A 266 25.46 0.50 9.25
C SER A 266 26.43 1.67 9.11
N LEU A 267 26.03 2.73 8.42
CA LEU A 267 26.73 4.02 8.40
C LEU A 267 26.74 4.73 9.76
N ALA A 268 25.65 4.67 10.53
CA ALA A 268 25.60 5.20 11.88
C ALA A 268 26.47 4.38 12.84
N LEU A 269 26.46 3.04 12.77
CA LEU A 269 27.32 2.15 13.56
C LEU A 269 28.80 2.28 13.16
N LEU A 270 29.09 2.37 11.87
CA LEU A 270 30.44 2.66 11.37
C LEU A 270 30.88 4.06 11.84
N GLY A 271 29.99 5.05 11.77
CA GLY A 271 30.23 6.41 12.26
C GLY A 271 30.49 6.47 13.77
N LEU A 272 29.71 5.74 14.56
CA LEU A 272 29.90 5.61 16.01
C LEU A 272 31.17 4.84 16.34
N GLY A 273 31.50 3.80 15.57
CA GLY A 273 32.75 3.06 15.68
C GLY A 273 33.97 3.94 15.40
N LEU A 274 33.93 4.74 14.33
CA LEU A 274 34.96 5.72 13.98
C LEU A 274 35.07 6.84 15.02
N MET A 275 33.94 7.34 15.52
CA MET A 275 33.91 8.34 16.59
C MET A 275 34.52 7.78 17.89
N GLY A 276 34.16 6.54 18.26
CA GLY A 276 34.74 5.82 19.40
C GLY A 276 36.25 5.62 19.27
N MET A 277 36.74 5.24 18.09
CA MET A 277 38.18 5.14 17.80
C MET A 277 38.88 6.50 17.84
N GLY A 278 38.22 7.57 17.38
CA GLY A 278 38.70 8.94 17.49
C GLY A 278 38.89 9.39 18.94
N PHE A 279 37.93 9.11 19.82
CA PHE A 279 38.06 9.41 21.25
C PHE A 279 39.11 8.54 21.96
N ALA A 280 39.19 7.25 21.61
CA ALA A 280 40.19 6.34 22.16
C ALA A 280 41.63 6.72 21.76
N SER A 281 41.82 7.16 20.52
CA SER A 281 43.15 7.58 20.03
C SER A 281 43.64 8.88 20.69
N ARG A 282 42.75 9.82 21.02
CA ARG A 282 43.11 11.04 21.76
C ARG A 282 43.57 10.75 23.18
N ARG A 283 42.97 9.77 23.87
CA ARG A 283 43.38 9.38 25.23
C ARG A 283 44.77 8.75 25.32
N ARG A 284 45.35 8.27 24.21
CA ARG A 284 46.72 7.70 24.21
C ARG A 284 47.83 8.76 24.06
N LYS A 285 47.48 10.02 23.78
CA LYS A 285 48.46 11.11 23.60
C LYS A 285 48.49 12.12 24.77
N ALA A 286 47.58 11.98 25.73
CA ALA A 286 47.59 12.72 27.00
C ALA A 286 48.11 11.80 28.10
#